data_AF-A0A4Q3RZ69-F1
#
_entry.id   AF-A0A4Q3RZ69-F1
#
_cell.length_a   1.000
_cell.length_b   1.000
_cell.length_c   1.000
_cell.angle_alpha   90.00
_cell.angle_beta   90.00
_cell.angle_gamma   90.00
#
_symmetry.space_group_name_H-M   'P 1'
#
loop_
_entity.id
_entity.type
_entity.pdbx_description
1 polymer ?
#
loop_
_entity_poly.entity_id
_entity_poly.type
_entity_poly.pdbx_seq_one_letter_code
_entity_poly.pdbx_strand_id
1 'polypeptide(L)'
;MKITAQEEYGLRILIRIAGCRDNEGMNIPQLSVAEGLSSHYVAKLTRILRMEGFINSTPGAKGGYILAMPADKIIINDVLKALGGAL
;
A
#
# COMPACT_ATOMS: atom_id res chain seq x y z
N MET A 1 20.35 -8.23 6.83
CA MET A 1 19.27 -7.22 6.68
C MET A 1 18.04 -7.76 7.36
N LYS A 2 17.41 -7.00 8.27
CA LYS A 2 16.20 -7.44 8.98
C LYS A 2 15.03 -6.63 8.43
N ILE A 3 14.12 -7.29 7.72
CA ILE A 3 12.89 -6.68 7.26
C ILE A 3 11.90 -6.71 8.43
N THR A 4 11.39 -5.54 8.77
CA THR A 4 10.36 -5.37 9.80
C THR A 4 9.00 -5.80 9.28
N ALA A 5 8.09 -6.13 10.19
CA ALA A 5 6.70 -6.41 9.85
C ALA A 5 6.06 -5.26 9.05
N GLN A 6 6.37 -4.00 9.38
CA GLN A 6 5.81 -2.83 8.69
C GLN A 6 6.24 -2.77 7.22
N GLU A 7 7.50 -3.06 6.94
CA GLU A 7 8.04 -3.13 5.59
C GLU A 7 7.43 -4.29 4.79
N GLU A 8 7.37 -5.48 5.39
CA GLU A 8 6.78 -6.67 4.74
C GLU A 8 5.30 -6.45 4.41
N TYR A 9 4.50 -6.06 5.40
CA TYR A 9 3.06 -5.87 5.22
C TYR A 9 2.74 -4.68 4.32
N GLY A 10 3.51 -3.59 4.39
CA GLY A 10 3.34 -2.46 3.49
C GLY A 10 3.64 -2.82 2.04
N LEU A 11 4.70 -3.61 1.79
CA LEU A 11 5.02 -4.09 0.45
C LEU A 11 3.93 -5.04 -0.08
N ARG A 12 3.42 -5.94 0.75
CA ARG A 12 2.30 -6.82 0.39
C ARG A 12 1.05 -6.03 0.00
N ILE A 13 0.70 -4.99 0.77
CA ILE A 13 -0.41 -4.09 0.44
C ILE A 13 -0.19 -3.41 -0.92
N LEU A 14 1.02 -2.91 -1.18
CA LEU A 14 1.34 -2.26 -2.46
C LEU A 14 1.18 -3.23 -3.63
N ILE A 15 1.62 -4.49 -3.47
CA ILE A 15 1.45 -5.54 -4.49
C ILE A 15 -0.03 -5.86 -4.73
N ARG A 16 -0.86 -5.90 -3.68
CA ARG A 16 -2.32 -6.09 -3.85
C ARG A 16 -2.95 -4.98 -4.66
N ILE A 17 -2.60 -3.73 -4.36
CA ILE A 17 -3.07 -2.56 -5.10
C ILE A 17 -2.60 -2.65 -6.57
N ALA A 18 -1.33 -2.98 -6.81
CA ALA A 18 -0.76 -3.15 -8.15
C ALA A 18 -1.44 -4.27 -8.97
N GLY A 19 -1.85 -5.35 -8.31
CA GLY A 19 -2.52 -6.49 -8.94
C GLY A 19 -4.04 -6.30 -9.13
N CYS A 20 -4.62 -5.23 -8.62
CA CYS A 20 -6.04 -4.97 -8.74
C CYS A 20 -6.39 -4.54 -10.17
N ARG A 21 -7.39 -5.20 -10.77
CA ARG A 21 -7.89 -4.87 -12.12
C ARG A 21 -9.07 -3.89 -12.12
N ASP A 22 -9.58 -3.55 -10.94
CA ASP A 22 -10.64 -2.57 -10.77
C ASP A 22 -10.04 -1.16 -10.83
N ASN A 23 -10.68 -0.27 -11.59
CA ASN A 23 -10.25 1.13 -11.71
C ASN A 23 -10.43 1.92 -10.40
N GLU A 24 -11.32 1.46 -9.52
CA GLU A 24 -11.49 2.04 -8.17
C GLU A 24 -10.42 1.55 -7.17
N GLY A 25 -9.60 0.57 -7.56
CA GLY A 25 -8.56 -0.01 -6.73
C GLY A 25 -9.11 -0.84 -5.57
N MET A 26 -8.34 -0.90 -4.47
CA MET A 26 -8.72 -1.66 -3.26
C MET A 26 -8.88 -0.77 -2.04
N ASN A 27 -10.00 -0.90 -1.33
CA ASN A 27 -10.25 -0.19 -0.09
C ASN A 27 -9.68 -0.94 1.14
N ILE A 28 -9.68 -0.25 2.29
CA ILE A 28 -9.11 -0.77 3.55
C ILE A 28 -9.76 -2.11 3.96
N PRO A 29 -11.10 -2.26 3.99
CA PRO A 29 -11.72 -3.55 4.27
C PRO A 29 -11.25 -4.69 3.37
N GLN A 30 -11.16 -4.46 2.05
CA GLN A 30 -10.68 -5.47 1.10
C GLN A 30 -9.23 -5.86 1.35
N LEU A 31 -8.35 -4.88 1.58
CA LEU A 31 -6.94 -5.11 1.90
C LEU A 31 -6.77 -5.84 3.23
N SER A 32 -7.55 -5.48 4.25
CA SER A 32 -7.56 -6.16 5.55
C SER A 32 -7.91 -7.63 5.43
N VAL A 33 -8.95 -7.97 4.69
CA VAL A 33 -9.34 -9.36 4.45
C VAL A 33 -8.29 -10.10 3.62
N ALA A 34 -7.76 -9.47 2.57
CA ALA A 34 -6.78 -10.09 1.68
C ALA A 34 -5.43 -10.40 2.37
N GLU A 35 -5.05 -9.58 3.35
CA GLU A 35 -3.77 -9.69 4.05
C GLU A 35 -3.85 -10.31 5.45
N GLY A 36 -5.07 -10.48 5.99
CA GLY A 36 -5.29 -10.94 7.36
C GLY A 36 -4.88 -9.90 8.41
N LEU A 37 -5.01 -8.61 8.09
CA LEU A 37 -4.55 -7.49 8.91
C LEU A 37 -5.73 -6.65 9.43
N SER A 38 -5.57 -6.03 10.60
CA SER A 38 -6.59 -5.10 11.11
C SER A 38 -6.74 -3.89 10.19
N SER A 39 -7.97 -3.37 10.06
CA SER A 39 -8.26 -2.17 9.26
C SER A 39 -7.44 -0.97 9.71
N HIS A 40 -7.19 -0.85 11.01
CA HIS A 40 -6.36 0.22 11.55
C HIS A 40 -4.91 0.12 11.06
N TYR A 41 -4.35 -1.10 11.02
CA TYR A 41 -2.97 -1.28 10.57
C TYR A 41 -2.83 -1.10 9.06
N VAL A 42 -3.78 -1.61 8.28
CA VAL A 42 -3.85 -1.33 6.84
C VAL A 42 -3.94 0.17 6.58
N ALA A 43 -4.81 0.89 7.31
CA ALA A 43 -4.94 2.34 7.19
C ALA A 43 -3.62 3.08 7.49
N LYS A 44 -2.86 2.62 8.49
CA LYS A 44 -1.52 3.15 8.80
C LYS A 44 -0.57 2.96 7.61
N LEU A 45 -0.53 1.75 7.05
CA LEU A 45 0.36 1.40 5.94
C LEU A 45 0.00 2.17 4.66
N THR A 46 -1.28 2.20 4.28
CA THR A 46 -1.73 2.95 3.11
C THR A 46 -1.52 4.46 3.29
N ARG A 47 -1.63 4.99 4.51
CA ARG A 47 -1.30 6.39 4.79
C ARG A 47 0.17 6.70 4.48
N ILE A 48 1.10 5.84 4.91
CA ILE A 48 2.53 6.01 4.62
C ILE A 48 2.77 5.96 3.11
N LEU A 49 2.30 4.90 2.44
CA LEU A 49 2.46 4.73 1.00
C LEU A 49 1.87 5.89 0.20
N ARG A 50 0.75 6.47 0.65
CA ARG A 50 0.12 7.62 0.01
C ARG A 50 0.91 8.91 0.22
N MET A 51 1.41 9.15 1.43
CA MET A 51 2.22 10.33 1.73
C MET A 51 3.54 10.34 0.96
N GLU A 52 4.13 9.16 0.73
CA GLU A 52 5.36 8.98 -0.04
C GLU A 52 5.11 8.87 -1.56
N GLY A 53 3.86 9.01 -2.00
CA GLY A 53 3.52 9.11 -3.42
C GLY A 53 3.53 7.79 -4.18
N PHE A 54 3.46 6.64 -3.52
CA PHE A 54 3.34 5.32 -4.18
C PHE A 54 1.90 4.99 -4.58
N ILE A 55 0.92 5.49 -3.83
CA ILE A 55 -0.51 5.24 -4.08
C ILE A 55 -1.34 6.52 -3.97
N ASN A 56 -2.47 6.55 -4.68
CA ASN A 56 -3.50 7.59 -4.59
C ASN A 56 -4.80 7.00 -4.06
N SER A 57 -5.62 7.82 -3.39
CA SER A 57 -6.99 7.44 -3.00
C SER A 57 -7.98 7.81 -4.10
N THR A 58 -8.89 6.91 -4.47
CA THR A 58 -9.99 7.25 -5.37
C THR A 58 -11.13 7.94 -4.61
N PRO A 59 -11.82 8.94 -5.20
CA PRO A 59 -12.93 9.63 -4.55
C PRO A 59 -14.16 8.73 -4.34
N GLY A 60 -14.97 9.05 -3.33
CA GLY A 60 -16.30 8.46 -3.13
C GLY A 60 -16.40 7.45 -1.98
N ALA A 61 -17.64 7.10 -1.61
CA ALA A 61 -17.94 6.26 -0.45
C ALA A 61 -17.44 4.80 -0.56
N LYS A 62 -17.15 4.35 -1.78
CA LYS A 62 -16.57 3.02 -2.07
C LYS A 62 -15.11 3.10 -2.54
N GLY A 63 -14.52 4.30 -2.56
CA GLY A 63 -13.20 4.53 -3.12
C GLY A 63 -12.11 3.71 -2.43
N GLY A 64 -11.09 3.37 -3.18
CA GLY A 64 -9.96 2.55 -2.76
C GLY A 64 -8.64 3.26 -2.94
N TYR A 65 -7.58 2.47 -3.01
CA TYR A 65 -6.24 2.91 -3.36
C TYR A 65 -5.82 2.31 -4.69
N ILE A 66 -5.20 3.14 -5.52
CA ILE A 66 -4.57 2.78 -6.80
C ILE A 66 -3.11 3.19 -6.77
N LEU A 67 -2.27 2.62 -7.65
CA LEU A 67 -0.90 3.09 -7.78
C LEU A 67 -0.88 4.54 -8.27
N ALA A 68 0.02 5.35 -7.74
CA ALA A 68 0.23 6.72 -8.19
C ALA A 68 1.08 6.80 -9.48
N MET A 69 1.74 5.71 -9.84
CA MET A 69 2.59 5.57 -11.02
C MET A 69 2.58 4.12 -11.53
N PRO A 70 3.03 3.87 -12.78
CA PRO A 70 3.19 2.51 -13.29
C PRO A 70 4.07 1.63 -12.37
N ALA A 71 3.70 0.36 -12.21
CA ALA A 71 4.37 -0.54 -11.27
C ALA A 71 5.87 -0.74 -11.60
N ASP A 72 6.25 -0.69 -12.88
CA ASP A 72 7.63 -0.78 -13.35
C ASP A 72 8.49 0.45 -13.02
N LYS A 73 7.88 1.53 -12.52
CA LYS A 73 8.56 2.73 -12.03
C LYS A 73 8.75 2.74 -10.51
N ILE A 74 8.14 1.80 -9.80
CA ILE A 74 8.23 1.73 -8.33
C ILE A 74 9.49 0.94 -7.94
N ILE A 75 10.44 1.64 -7.31
CA ILE A 75 11.66 1.02 -6.79
C ILE A 75 11.39 0.46 -5.39
N ILE A 76 11.52 -0.87 -5.23
CA ILE A 76 11.25 -1.56 -3.96
C ILE A 76 12.09 -0.98 -2.80
N ASN A 77 13.35 -0.62 -3.05
CA ASN A 77 14.20 -0.03 -2.02
C ASN A 77 13.64 1.28 -1.45
N ASP A 78 13.01 2.10 -2.29
CA ASP A 78 12.42 3.38 -1.86
C ASP A 78 11.14 3.13 -1.04
N VAL A 79 10.34 2.14 -1.43
CA VAL A 79 9.17 1.68 -0.66
C VAL A 79 9.58 1.17 0.71
N LEU A 80 10.65 0.37 0.79
CA LEU A 80 11.15 -0.14 2.07
C LEU A 80 11.66 0.99 2.97
N LYS A 81 12.40 1.97 2.42
CA LYS A 81 12.84 3.15 3.18
C LYS A 81 11.68 3.97 3.72
N ALA A 82 10.64 4.18 2.90
CA ALA A 82 9.41 4.85 3.29
C ALA A 82 8.67 4.13 4.42
N LEU A 83 8.62 2.79 4.39
CA LEU A 83 7.93 1.98 5.38
C LEU A 83 8.74 1.74 6.65
N GLY A 84 10.06 1.65 6.59
CA GLY A 84 10.92 1.30 7.72
C GLY A 84 11.47 2.51 8.47
N GLY A 85 11.77 3.60 7.75
CA GLY A 85 12.46 4.77 8.29
C GLY A 85 13.90 4.45 8.75
N ALA A 86 14.88 4.94 7.98
CA ALA A 86 16.34 4.87 8.18
C ALA A 86 16.96 3.45 8.25
N LEU A 87 17.46 3.01 7.09
CA LEU A 87 18.73 2.26 7.02
C LEU A 87 19.89 3.26 7.06
#